data_AF-A0A1V1T390-F1
#
_entry.id   AF-A0A1V1T390-F1
#
_cell.length_a   1.000
_cell.length_b   1.000
_cell.length_c   1.000
_cell.angle_alpha   90.00
_cell.angle_beta   90.00
_cell.angle_gamma   90.00
#
_symmetry.space_group_name_H-M   'P 1'
#
loop_
_entity.id
_entity.type
_entity.pdbx_description
1 polymer ?
#
loop_
_entity_poly.entity_id
_entity_poly.type
_entity_poly.pdbx_seq_one_letter_code
_entity_poly.pdbx_strand_id
1 'polypeptide(L)'
;MPTAKGSVIRPSAARLTFVFVIEGIQYNFNATVSPAIQPFTSNTLTLTYAGVDDLTSTRDYSGRIGTSDLKLTWNNGPEVTGGINQPGISPANTVTGSGAWEVN
;
A
#
# COMPACT_ATOMS: atom_id res chain seq x y z
N MET A 1 16.31 1.38 -8.99
CA MET A 1 15.09 0.76 -8.46
C MET A 1 13.95 1.16 -9.38
N PRO A 2 13.27 0.19 -10.02
CA PRO A 2 12.06 0.47 -10.81
C PRO A 2 10.93 1.03 -9.94
N THR A 3 10.00 1.72 -10.59
CA THR A 3 8.80 2.28 -9.95
C THR A 3 7.54 1.91 -10.71
N ALA A 4 6.43 1.67 -10.00
CA ALA A 4 5.13 1.39 -10.57
C ALA A 4 4.06 2.34 -10.01
N LYS A 5 3.11 2.75 -10.85
CA LYS A 5 1.96 3.53 -10.41
C LYS A 5 0.85 2.61 -9.94
N GLY A 6 0.09 3.07 -8.95
CA GLY A 6 -0.97 2.29 -8.37
C GLY A 6 -1.97 3.08 -7.56
N SER A 7 -2.87 2.33 -6.96
CA SER A 7 -3.94 2.83 -6.12
C SER A 7 -4.11 1.95 -4.88
N VAL A 8 -4.86 2.46 -3.91
CA VAL A 8 -5.28 1.67 -2.75
C VAL A 8 -6.78 1.74 -2.60
N ILE A 9 -7.36 0.57 -2.36
CA ILE A 9 -8.76 0.38 -2.03
C ILE A 9 -8.78 -0.11 -0.58
N ARG A 10 -9.78 0.33 0.18
CA ARG A 10 -9.96 -0.07 1.57
C ARG A 10 -11.28 -0.84 1.75
N PRO A 11 -11.29 -2.18 1.59
CA PRO A 11 -12.52 -2.97 1.67
C PRO A 11 -13.20 -2.92 3.05
N SER A 12 -12.42 -2.73 4.13
CA SER A 12 -12.94 -2.61 5.50
C SER A 12 -11.97 -1.81 6.38
N ALA A 13 -12.37 -1.44 7.60
CA ALA A 13 -11.51 -0.65 8.49
C ALA A 13 -10.16 -1.32 8.84
N ALA A 14 -10.09 -2.66 8.75
CA ALA A 14 -8.90 -3.46 9.06
C ALA A 14 -8.29 -4.14 7.82
N ARG A 15 -8.68 -3.76 6.59
CA ARG A 15 -8.14 -4.32 5.35
C ARG A 15 -7.80 -3.27 4.31
N LEU A 16 -6.68 -3.47 3.64
CA LEU A 16 -6.19 -2.66 2.52
C LEU A 16 -5.86 -3.56 1.35
N THR A 17 -6.19 -3.10 0.15
CA THR A 17 -5.77 -3.74 -1.11
C THR A 17 -5.04 -2.69 -1.94
N PHE A 18 -3.73 -2.90 -2.12
CA PHE A 18 -2.95 -2.08 -3.05
C PHE A 18 -2.95 -2.73 -4.41
N VAL A 19 -3.02 -1.92 -5.45
CA VAL A 19 -3.03 -2.38 -6.84
C VAL A 19 -1.97 -1.61 -7.60
N PHE A 20 -1.01 -2.32 -8.19
CA PHE A 20 0.06 -1.74 -9.01
C PHE A 20 0.10 -2.43 -10.36
N VAL A 21 0.38 -1.68 -11.42
CA VAL A 21 0.55 -2.23 -12.77
C VAL A 21 2.01 -2.13 -13.16
N ILE A 22 2.63 -3.29 -13.42
CA ILE A 22 4.05 -3.43 -13.79
C ILE A 22 4.09 -4.17 -15.13
N GLU A 23 4.62 -3.52 -16.17
CA GLU A 23 4.76 -4.11 -17.51
C GLU A 23 3.44 -4.71 -18.07
N GLY A 24 2.30 -4.13 -17.68
CA GLY A 24 0.96 -4.59 -18.10
C GLY A 24 0.36 -5.70 -17.23
N ILE A 25 1.09 -6.21 -16.23
CA ILE A 25 0.62 -7.21 -15.27
C ILE A 25 0.17 -6.51 -13.99
N GLN A 26 -0.98 -6.93 -13.45
CA GLN A 26 -1.53 -6.35 -12.23
C GLN A 26 -1.05 -7.13 -10.99
N TYR A 27 -0.41 -6.42 -10.08
CA TYR A 27 0.04 -6.93 -8.78
C TYR A 27 -0.83 -6.35 -7.69
N ASN A 28 -1.49 -7.23 -6.94
CA ASN A 28 -2.32 -6.86 -5.81
C ASN A 28 -1.63 -7.22 -4.50
N PHE A 29 -1.66 -6.32 -3.51
CA PHE A 29 -1.27 -6.64 -2.15
C PHE A 29 -2.49 -6.58 -1.25
N ASN A 30 -2.99 -7.75 -0.85
CA ASN A 30 -4.14 -7.90 0.02
C ASN A 30 -3.69 -8.02 1.47
N ALA A 31 -3.97 -6.99 2.28
CA ALA A 31 -3.37 -6.81 3.57
C ALA A 31 -4.37 -6.53 4.69
N THR A 32 -3.99 -6.93 5.89
CA THR A 32 -4.59 -6.47 7.13
C THR A 32 -3.91 -5.18 7.58
N VAL A 33 -4.60 -4.36 8.39
CA VAL A 33 -4.03 -3.13 8.95
C VAL A 33 -4.43 -2.97 10.42
N SER A 34 -3.45 -2.61 11.24
CA SER A 34 -3.59 -2.34 12.67
C SER A 34 -2.79 -1.07 13.05
N PRO A 35 -3.40 -0.10 13.76
CA PRO A 35 -4.80 -0.06 14.19
C PRO A 35 -5.76 0.08 12.99
N ALA A 36 -7.06 -0.16 13.23
CA ALA A 36 -8.09 0.10 12.22
C ALA A 36 -8.09 1.58 11.83
N ILE A 37 -8.18 1.87 10.53
CA ILE A 37 -8.04 3.22 9.99
C ILE A 37 -9.34 3.74 9.39
N GLN A 38 -9.46 5.07 9.27
CA GLN A 38 -10.63 5.73 8.66
C GLN A 38 -10.66 5.50 7.13
N PRO A 39 -11.82 5.70 6.48
CA PRO A 39 -11.92 5.51 5.03
C PRO A 39 -11.10 6.56 4.30
N PHE A 40 -10.31 6.13 3.33
CA PHE A 40 -9.57 7.02 2.44
C PHE A 40 -9.42 6.36 1.08
N THR A 41 -9.08 7.17 0.08
CA THR A 41 -8.72 6.70 -1.24
C THR A 41 -7.42 7.35 -1.69
N SER A 42 -6.64 6.61 -2.47
CA SER A 42 -5.52 7.17 -3.21
C SER A 42 -5.41 6.49 -4.57
N ASN A 43 -5.26 7.31 -5.60
CA ASN A 43 -5.03 6.92 -6.99
C ASN A 43 -3.67 7.41 -7.51
N THR A 44 -2.80 7.92 -6.62
CA THR A 44 -1.51 8.51 -6.96
C THR A 44 -0.36 7.82 -6.23
N LEU A 45 -0.49 6.51 -5.99
CA LEU A 45 0.56 5.74 -5.33
C LEU A 45 1.69 5.40 -6.29
N THR A 46 2.89 5.39 -5.74
CA THR A 46 4.13 4.98 -6.40
C THR A 46 4.78 3.91 -5.54
N LEU A 47 4.87 2.69 -6.09
CA LEU A 47 5.63 1.58 -5.54
C LEU A 47 7.07 1.67 -6.07
N THR A 48 8.04 1.60 -5.18
CA THR A 48 9.47 1.45 -5.48
C THR A 48 9.89 0.07 -5.01
N TYR A 49 10.56 -0.70 -5.87
CA TYR A 49 10.96 -2.09 -5.60
C TYR A 49 12.31 -2.39 -6.27
N ALA A 50 12.97 -3.50 -5.92
CA ALA A 50 14.24 -3.89 -6.55
C ALA A 50 14.01 -4.86 -7.72
N GLY A 51 13.08 -5.82 -7.57
CA GLY A 51 12.65 -6.74 -8.62
C GLY A 51 11.25 -7.32 -8.35
N VAL A 52 10.65 -7.96 -9.34
CA VAL A 52 9.31 -8.57 -9.19
C VAL A 52 9.28 -9.69 -8.14
N ASP A 53 10.42 -10.31 -7.85
CA ASP A 53 10.57 -11.30 -6.77
C ASP A 53 10.25 -10.72 -5.38
N ASP A 54 10.39 -9.39 -5.21
CA ASP A 54 10.01 -8.69 -3.98
C ASP A 54 8.48 -8.61 -3.80
N LEU A 55 7.73 -8.76 -4.89
CA LEU A 55 6.27 -8.64 -4.95
C LEU A 55 5.61 -10.02 -4.93
N THR A 56 6.09 -10.87 -4.02
CA THR A 56 5.63 -12.25 -3.87
C THR A 56 5.42 -12.58 -2.39
N SER A 57 4.67 -13.65 -2.15
CA SER A 57 4.46 -14.26 -0.82
C SER A 57 3.74 -13.34 0.18
N THR A 58 3.59 -13.84 1.40
CA THR A 58 3.13 -13.06 2.55
C THR A 58 4.27 -12.20 3.10
N ARG A 59 4.00 -10.92 3.32
CA ARG A 59 4.95 -9.93 3.81
C ARG A 59 4.32 -9.06 4.88
N ASP A 60 5.15 -8.66 5.84
CA ASP A 60 4.79 -7.66 6.83
C ASP A 60 5.18 -6.28 6.32
N TYR A 61 4.37 -5.28 6.66
CA TYR A 61 4.63 -3.89 6.33
C TYR A 61 4.36 -3.01 7.54
N SER A 62 4.97 -1.83 7.51
CA SER A 62 4.73 -0.78 8.49
C SER A 62 4.85 0.58 7.82
N GLY A 63 4.27 1.61 8.44
CA GLY A 63 4.46 2.97 7.98
C GLY A 63 3.44 3.94 8.52
N ARG A 64 3.28 5.07 7.83
CA ARG A 64 2.43 6.17 8.22
C ARG A 64 1.40 6.45 7.14
N ILE A 65 0.15 6.57 7.55
CA ILE A 65 -0.94 7.11 6.75
C ILE A 65 -1.26 8.49 7.33
N GLY A 66 -0.78 9.52 6.65
CA GLY A 66 -0.95 10.92 7.00
C GLY A 66 -2.32 11.46 6.63
N THR A 67 -2.47 12.78 6.72
CA THR A 67 -3.73 13.46 6.37
C THR A 67 -3.86 13.71 4.87
N SER A 68 -2.73 13.86 4.19
CA SER A 68 -2.64 14.14 2.75
C SER A 68 -1.68 13.20 2.01
N ASP A 69 -0.96 12.34 2.72
CA ASP A 69 0.08 11.47 2.18
C ASP A 69 0.10 10.11 2.89
N LEU A 70 0.73 9.13 2.26
CA LEU A 70 1.08 7.88 2.91
C LEU A 70 2.47 7.43 2.51
N LYS A 71 3.12 6.72 3.43
CA LYS A 71 4.40 6.05 3.23
C LYS A 71 4.39 4.72 3.97
N LEU A 72 4.54 3.63 3.24
CA LEU A 72 4.57 2.26 3.76
C LEU A 72 5.81 1.55 3.26
N THR A 73 6.42 0.73 4.09
CA THR A 73 7.60 -0.07 3.78
C THR A 73 7.36 -1.52 4.15
N TRP A 74 7.69 -2.41 3.23
CA TRP A 74 7.66 -3.86 3.45
C TRP A 74 9.01 -4.33 3.98
N ASN A 75 8.97 -5.37 4.82
CA ASN A 75 10.17 -5.91 5.48
C ASN A 75 11.24 -6.43 4.50
N ASN A 76 10.85 -6.79 3.27
CA ASN A 76 11.74 -7.25 2.23
C ASN A 76 12.24 -6.15 1.28
N GLY A 77 11.92 -4.88 1.54
CA GLY A 77 12.50 -3.74 0.81
C GLY A 77 11.53 -2.82 0.05
N PRO A 78 10.41 -3.29 -0.54
CA PRO A 78 9.50 -2.41 -1.26
C PRO A 78 8.99 -1.25 -0.43
N GLU A 79 8.81 -0.10 -1.08
CA GLU A 79 8.26 1.11 -0.48
C GLU A 79 7.11 1.64 -1.33
N VAL A 80 6.01 2.03 -0.70
CA VAL A 80 4.91 2.73 -1.34
C VAL A 80 4.80 4.13 -0.76
N THR A 81 4.76 5.12 -1.64
CA THR A 81 4.48 6.51 -1.30
C THR A 81 3.38 7.07 -2.18
N GLY A 82 2.65 8.07 -1.70
CA GLY A 82 1.71 8.81 -2.55
C GLY A 82 0.78 9.71 -1.77
N GLY A 83 -0.03 10.48 -2.50
CA GLY A 83 -0.99 11.41 -1.92
C GLY A 83 -2.29 10.71 -1.52
N ILE A 84 -2.97 11.20 -0.50
CA ILE A 84 -4.32 10.79 -0.13
C ILE A 84 -5.32 11.82 -0.63
N ASN A 85 -6.41 11.35 -1.23
CA ASN A 85 -7.48 12.22 -1.72
C ASN A 85 -8.26 12.83 -0.55
N GLN A 86 -8.60 14.10 -0.66
CA GLN A 86 -9.41 14.82 0.35
C GLN A 86 -10.82 14.18 0.49
N PRO A 87 -11.40 14.11 1.70
CA PRO A 87 -10.96 14.74 2.95
C PRO A 87 -9.82 14.01 3.68
N GLY A 88 -9.31 12.90 3.12
CA GLY A 88 -8.23 12.11 3.70
C GLY A 88 -8.56 11.47 5.03
N ILE A 89 -7.53 11.30 5.87
CA ILE A 89 -7.68 10.78 7.24
C ILE A 89 -7.29 11.89 8.22
N SER A 90 -7.98 12.01 9.35
CA SER A 90 -7.53 12.90 10.45
C SER A 90 -7.92 12.29 11.80
N PRO A 91 -6.96 12.05 12.73
CA PRO A 91 -5.54 12.39 12.67
C PRO A 91 -4.71 11.39 11.81
N ALA A 92 -3.46 11.73 11.52
CA ALA A 92 -2.50 10.80 10.93
C ALA A 92 -2.30 9.57 11.84
N ASN A 93 -2.11 8.39 11.25
CA ASN A 93 -1.92 7.13 11.97
C ASN A 93 -0.65 6.41 11.51
N THR A 94 0.09 5.87 12.48
CA THR A 94 1.11 4.85 12.20
C THR A 94 0.44 3.49 12.18
N VAL A 95 0.72 2.71 11.15
CA VAL A 95 0.09 1.40 10.93
C VAL A 95 1.13 0.32 10.73
N THR A 96 0.72 -0.90 11.07
CA THR A 96 1.42 -2.14 10.77
C THR A 96 0.42 -3.15 10.24
N GLY A 97 0.90 -4.15 9.52
CA GLY A 97 0.06 -5.24 9.09
C GLY A 97 0.81 -6.28 8.29
N SER A 98 0.08 -7.29 7.86
CA SER A 98 0.59 -8.36 7.01
C SER A 98 -0.38 -8.62 5.87
N GLY A 99 0.15 -9.02 4.73
CA GLY A 99 -0.62 -9.28 3.53
C GLY A 99 0.13 -10.14 2.54
N ALA A 100 -0.57 -10.61 1.51
CA ALA A 100 0.02 -11.40 0.44
C ALA A 100 0.02 -10.62 -0.87
N TRP A 101 1.11 -10.75 -1.63
CA TRP A 101 1.16 -10.35 -3.02
C TRP A 101 0.55 -11.42 -3.90
N GLU A 102 -0.32 -11.00 -4.81
CA GLU A 102 -1.00 -11.84 -5.79
C GLU A 102 -0.87 -11.20 -7.18
N VAL A 103 -0.61 -12.04 -8.18
CA VAL A 103 -0.53 -11.64 -9.58
C VAL A 103 -1.85 -11.99 -10.25
N ASN A 104 -2.46 -11.00 -10.90
CA ASN A 104 -3.71 -11.16 -11.67
C ASN A 104 -3.45 -11.12 -13.18
#